data_AF-A0A519ZXI5-F1
#
_entry.id   AF-A0A519ZXI5-F1
#
_cell.length_a   1.000
_cell.length_b   1.000
_cell.length_c   1.000
_cell.angle_alpha   90.00
_cell.angle_beta   90.00
_cell.angle_gamma   90.00
#
_symmetry.space_group_name_H-M   'P 1'
#
loop_
_entity.id
_entity.type
_entity.pdbx_description
1 polymer ?
#
loop_
_entity_poly.entity_id
_entity_poly.type
_entity_poly.pdbx_seq_one_letter_code
_entity_poly.pdbx_strand_id
1 'polypeptide(L)'
;WYIMSAMGFYPVSPSSGAYVLGSPAVDKATIRLPKGKSFTVNVQNNSPQNIYIQSVALNGQPYANSYLLHRDIVAGGTLELVMGPQPNRAFGTAQANRPKEVY
;
A
#
# COMPACT_ATOMS: atom_id res chain seq x y z
N TRP A 1 -7.29 12.91 6.02
CA TRP A 1 -5.86 12.57 6.00
C TRP A 1 -5.55 11.33 6.84
N TYR A 2 -5.80 11.37 8.16
CA TYR A 2 -5.43 10.29 9.10
C TYR A 2 -5.84 8.86 8.69
N ILE A 3 -7.10 8.63 8.32
CA ILE A 3 -7.60 7.28 7.99
C ILE A 3 -6.79 6.63 6.86
N MET A 4 -6.53 7.37 5.79
CA MET A 4 -5.75 6.88 4.64
C MET A 4 -4.30 6.59 5.05
N SER A 5 -3.66 7.53 5.74
CA SER A 5 -2.29 7.36 6.24
C SER A 5 -2.18 6.18 7.20
N ALA A 6 -3.16 5.95 8.08
CA ALA A 6 -3.19 4.82 9.00
C ALA A 6 -3.30 3.47 8.29
N MET A 7 -4.00 3.40 7.14
CA MET A 7 -4.02 2.22 6.27
C MET A 7 -2.70 2.03 5.49
N GLY A 8 -1.82 3.04 5.48
CA GLY A 8 -0.51 2.96 4.85
C GLY A 8 -0.45 3.45 3.39
N PHE A 9 -1.42 4.24 2.92
CA PHE A 9 -1.34 4.87 1.60
C PHE A 9 -2.14 6.17 1.47
N TYR A 10 -1.79 7.03 0.51
CA TYR A 10 -2.44 8.34 0.36
C TYR A 10 -2.54 8.79 -1.11
N PRO A 11 -3.69 9.38 -1.55
CA PRO A 11 -3.83 9.94 -2.88
C PRO A 11 -3.17 11.33 -2.96
N VAL A 12 -1.86 11.37 -3.26
CA VAL A 12 -1.08 12.63 -3.34
C VAL A 12 -1.61 13.54 -4.47
N SER A 13 -1.94 12.95 -5.62
CA SER A 13 -2.59 13.60 -6.75
C SER A 13 -3.96 12.94 -6.96
N PRO A 14 -5.07 13.53 -6.49
CA PRO A 14 -6.38 12.86 -6.46
C PRO A 14 -6.90 12.39 -7.82
N SER A 15 -6.56 13.08 -8.91
CA SER A 15 -6.96 12.72 -10.28
C SER A 15 -6.07 11.65 -10.93
N SER A 16 -4.89 11.36 -10.36
CA SER A 16 -3.90 10.44 -10.95
C SER A 16 -4.31 8.99 -11.04
N GLY A 17 -5.28 8.58 -10.21
CA GLY A 17 -5.60 7.18 -9.98
C GLY A 17 -4.56 6.41 -9.15
N ALA A 18 -3.54 7.08 -8.62
CA ALA A 18 -2.48 6.48 -7.81
C ALA A 18 -2.60 6.85 -6.33
N TYR A 19 -2.33 5.87 -5.46
CA TYR A 19 -2.23 6.03 -4.01
C TYR A 19 -0.81 5.69 -3.59
N VAL A 20 -0.04 6.66 -3.14
CA VAL A 20 1.36 6.46 -2.74
C VAL A 20 1.40 5.71 -1.42
N LEU A 21 2.22 4.65 -1.35
CA LEU A 21 2.43 3.87 -0.13
C LEU A 21 3.20 4.71 0.90
N GLY A 22 2.77 4.62 2.14
CA GLY A 22 3.44 5.15 3.32
C GLY A 22 3.73 4.04 4.33
N SER A 23 3.80 4.39 5.61
CA SER A 23 3.87 3.41 6.71
C SER A 23 2.48 3.25 7.33
N PRO A 24 1.92 2.03 7.40
CA PRO A 24 0.68 1.77 8.10
C PRO A 24 0.83 2.01 9.62
N ALA A 25 -0.27 2.31 10.28
CA ALA A 25 -0.36 2.48 11.73
C ALA A 25 -1.20 1.38 12.41
N VAL A 26 -1.78 0.46 11.62
CA VAL A 26 -2.61 -0.64 12.09
C VAL A 26 -2.16 -1.96 11.46
N ASP A 27 -2.37 -3.06 12.17
CA ASP A 27 -1.96 -4.39 11.71
C ASP A 27 -2.88 -4.92 10.60
N LYS A 28 -4.12 -4.43 10.57
CA LYS A 28 -5.11 -4.80 9.57
C LYS A 28 -6.13 -3.69 9.33
N ALA A 29 -6.45 -3.45 8.07
CA ALA A 29 -7.54 -2.58 7.65
C ALA A 29 -8.33 -3.24 6.52
N THR A 30 -9.65 -3.05 6.49
CA THR A 30 -10.50 -3.56 5.40
C THR A 30 -11.41 -2.45 4.89
N ILE A 31 -11.29 -2.16 3.60
CA ILE A 31 -12.20 -1.28 2.86
C ILE A 31 -13.32 -2.14 2.29
N ARG A 32 -14.55 -1.85 2.70
CA ARG A 32 -15.75 -2.46 2.11
C ARG A 32 -16.08 -1.73 0.82
N LEU A 33 -16.22 -2.49 -0.25
CA LEU A 33 -16.46 -1.98 -1.61
C LEU A 33 -17.87 -2.38 -2.07
N PRO A 34 -18.41 -1.74 -3.13
CA PRO A 34 -19.67 -2.14 -3.72
C PRO A 34 -19.65 -3.61 -4.18
N LYS A 35 -20.86 -4.18 -4.35
CA LYS A 35 -21.07 -5.56 -4.82
C LYS A 35 -20.43 -6.62 -3.90
N GLY A 36 -20.35 -6.34 -2.59
CA GLY A 36 -19.85 -7.29 -1.58
C GLY A 36 -18.34 -7.53 -1.62
N LYS A 37 -17.59 -6.76 -2.40
CA LYS A 37 -16.14 -6.86 -2.47
C LYS A 37 -15.48 -6.22 -1.26
N SER A 38 -14.23 -6.61 -1.00
CA SER A 38 -13.39 -5.96 0.00
C SER A 38 -11.96 -5.84 -0.49
N PHE A 39 -11.29 -4.78 -0.07
CA PHE A 39 -9.85 -4.65 -0.18
C PHE A 39 -9.25 -4.62 1.22
N THR A 40 -8.37 -5.56 1.53
CA THR A 40 -7.78 -5.72 2.85
C THR A 40 -6.29 -5.40 2.81
N VAL A 41 -5.84 -4.55 3.73
CA VAL A 41 -4.42 -4.35 4.01
C VAL A 41 -4.08 -5.18 5.25
N ASN A 42 -3.19 -6.15 5.10
CA ASN A 42 -2.62 -6.95 6.19
C ASN A 42 -1.16 -6.56 6.37
N VAL A 43 -0.78 -6.24 7.60
CA VAL A 43 0.56 -5.76 7.93
C VAL A 43 1.21 -6.71 8.92
N GLN A 44 2.36 -7.27 8.53
CA GLN A 44 3.17 -8.13 9.36
C GLN A 44 4.29 -7.32 10.01
N ASN A 45 4.60 -7.67 11.26
CA ASN A 45 5.67 -7.04 12.05
C ASN A 45 5.51 -5.53 12.26
N ASN A 46 4.28 -5.00 12.21
CA ASN A 46 4.03 -3.59 12.52
C ASN A 46 4.36 -3.30 13.99
N SER A 47 5.15 -2.26 14.24
CA SER A 47 5.50 -1.82 15.59
C SER A 47 6.02 -0.37 15.57
N PRO A 48 6.12 0.31 16.71
CA PRO A 48 6.74 1.63 16.78
C PRO A 48 8.19 1.68 16.24
N GLN A 49 8.89 0.55 16.24
CA GLN A 49 10.25 0.42 15.70
C GLN A 49 10.24 0.03 14.21
N ASN A 50 9.27 -0.77 13.77
CA ASN A 50 9.22 -1.34 12.44
C ASN A 50 8.41 -0.44 11.49
N ILE A 51 9.01 0.67 11.09
CA ILE A 51 8.35 1.71 10.26
C ILE A 51 8.67 1.62 8.76
N TYR A 52 9.53 0.68 8.34
CA TYR A 52 9.96 0.56 6.96
C TYR A 52 9.36 -0.67 6.28
N ILE A 53 8.79 -0.49 5.09
CA ILE A 53 8.36 -1.58 4.23
C ILE A 53 9.58 -2.40 3.81
N GLN A 54 9.55 -3.70 4.09
CA GLN A 54 10.54 -4.69 3.65
C GLN A 54 10.10 -5.37 2.37
N SER A 55 8.82 -5.72 2.27
CA SER A 55 8.22 -6.30 1.06
C SER A 55 6.74 -5.96 0.96
N VAL A 56 6.23 -5.96 -0.27
CA VAL A 56 4.82 -5.79 -0.58
C VAL A 56 4.38 -6.93 -1.48
N ALA A 57 3.22 -7.52 -1.19
CA ALA A 57 2.54 -8.41 -2.11
C ALA A 57 1.12 -7.93 -2.35
N LEU A 58 0.67 -7.98 -3.60
CA LEU A 58 -0.69 -7.68 -4.01
C LEU A 58 -1.32 -8.97 -4.53
N ASN A 59 -2.36 -9.44 -3.85
CA ASN A 59 -3.03 -10.71 -4.15
C ASN A 59 -2.05 -11.90 -4.20
N GLY A 60 -1.11 -11.95 -3.24
CA GLY A 60 -0.10 -13.00 -3.13
C GLY A 60 1.07 -12.89 -4.12
N GLN A 61 1.08 -11.89 -5.01
CA GLN A 61 2.17 -11.68 -5.97
C GLN A 61 3.10 -10.56 -5.51
N PRO A 62 4.44 -10.72 -5.65
CA PRO A 62 5.39 -9.66 -5.34
C PRO A 62 5.06 -8.36 -6.06
N TYR A 63 5.06 -7.25 -5.33
CA TYR A 63 4.65 -5.95 -5.82
C TYR A 63 5.74 -4.92 -5.56
N ALA A 64 6.36 -4.40 -6.62
CA ALA A 64 7.54 -3.55 -6.51
C ALA A 64 7.24 -2.04 -6.51
N ASN A 65 6.01 -1.65 -6.84
CA ASN A 65 5.62 -0.24 -6.93
C ASN A 65 5.46 0.38 -5.54
N SER A 66 5.90 1.64 -5.39
CA SER A 66 5.68 2.43 -4.18
C SER A 66 4.30 3.11 -4.13
N TYR A 67 3.35 2.62 -4.93
CA TYR A 67 2.00 3.14 -5.04
C TYR A 67 1.03 2.03 -5.47
N LEU A 68 -0.26 2.18 -5.14
CA LEU A 68 -1.36 1.34 -5.63
C LEU A 68 -2.15 2.10 -6.68
N LEU A 69 -2.79 1.38 -7.60
CA LEU A 69 -3.76 1.98 -8.50
C LEU A 69 -5.16 1.87 -7.92
N HIS A 70 -5.99 2.88 -8.20
CA HIS A 70 -7.41 2.87 -7.83
C HIS A 70 -8.11 1.62 -8.36
N ARG A 71 -7.81 1.21 -9.59
CA ARG A 71 -8.35 0.00 -10.21
C ARG A 71 -8.03 -1.27 -9.43
N ASP A 72 -6.84 -1.34 -8.82
CA ASP A 72 -6.41 -2.50 -8.03
C ASP A 72 -7.17 -2.55 -6.70
N ILE A 73 -7.40 -1.39 -6.08
CA ILE A 73 -8.20 -1.29 -4.85
C ILE A 73 -9.65 -1.67 -5.11
N VAL A 74 -10.31 -1.08 -6.13
CA VAL A 74 -11.74 -1.35 -6.40
C VAL A 74 -12.01 -2.73 -6.99
N ALA A 75 -10.99 -3.39 -7.57
CA ALA A 75 -11.08 -4.79 -7.94
C ALA A 75 -11.31 -5.70 -6.71
N GLY A 76 -10.88 -5.25 -5.53
CA GLY A 76 -10.85 -6.01 -4.29
C GLY A 76 -9.56 -6.84 -4.16
N GLY A 77 -9.43 -7.55 -3.04
CA GLY A 77 -8.29 -8.44 -2.77
C GLY A 77 -7.51 -8.05 -1.53
N THR A 78 -6.22 -8.39 -1.51
CA THR A 78 -5.36 -8.24 -0.32
C THR A 78 -4.02 -7.59 -0.69
N LEU A 79 -3.66 -6.55 0.05
CA LEU A 79 -2.31 -6.01 0.13
C LEU A 79 -1.64 -6.55 1.38
N GLU A 80 -0.51 -7.21 1.21
CA GLU A 80 0.33 -7.69 2.32
C GLU A 80 1.58 -6.83 2.41
N LEU A 81 1.81 -6.28 3.58
CA LEU A 81 2.99 -5.47 3.91
C LEU A 81 3.80 -6.20 4.97
N VAL A 82 5.10 -6.37 4.76
CA VAL A 82 6.02 -6.82 5.81
C VAL A 82 6.84 -5.62 6.24
N MET A 83 6.81 -5.30 7.53
CA MET A 83 7.51 -4.15 8.09
C MET A 83 8.81 -4.57 8.78
N GLY A 84 9.73 -3.61 8.95
CA GLY A 84 11.01 -3.83 9.60
C GLY A 84 11.66 -2.53 10.10
N PRO A 85 12.69 -2.64 10.96
CA PRO A 85 13.27 -1.49 11.66
C PRO A 85 14.32 -0.72 10.84
N GLN A 86 14.73 -1.26 9.69
CA GLN A 86 15.73 -0.66 8.81
C GLN A 86 15.16 -0.44 7.41
N PRO A 87 15.59 0.62 6.70
CA PRO A 87 15.08 0.91 5.37
C PRO A 87 15.52 -0.17 4.36
N ASN A 88 14.57 -0.74 3.63
CA ASN A 88 14.88 -1.49 2.42
C ASN A 88 15.21 -0.51 1.28
N ARG A 89 16.51 -0.27 1.04
CA ARG A 89 16.99 0.68 0.02
C ARG A 89 16.74 0.22 -1.43
N ALA A 90 16.31 -1.02 -1.65
CA ALA A 90 15.98 -1.50 -3.00
C ALA A 90 14.52 -1.24 -3.38
N PHE A 91 13.61 -1.18 -2.40
CA PHE A 91 12.17 -1.06 -2.63
C PHE A 91 11.79 0.27 -3.34
N GLY A 92 10.95 0.19 -4.37
CA GLY A 92 10.39 1.37 -5.05
C GLY A 92 11.40 2.30 -5.74
N THR A 93 12.67 1.92 -5.85
CA THR A 93 13.74 2.81 -6.35
C THR A 93 13.82 2.92 -7.87
N ALA A 94 13.54 1.81 -8.57
CA ALA A 94 13.53 1.78 -10.03
C ALA A 94 12.52 2.79 -10.59
N GLN A 95 12.88 3.50 -11.66
CA GLN A 95 12.00 4.54 -12.25
C GLN A 95 10.63 3.99 -12.67
N ALA A 96 10.57 2.71 -13.07
CA ALA A 96 9.32 2.04 -13.41
C ALA A 96 8.33 1.92 -12.23
N ASN A 97 8.86 1.87 -10.99
CA ASN A 97 8.13 1.57 -9.76
C ASN A 97 7.76 2.82 -8.95
N ARG A 98 8.13 4.01 -9.43
CA ARG A 98 7.78 5.28 -8.80
C ARG A 98 6.36 5.70 -9.20
N PRO A 99 5.64 6.49 -8.39
CA PRO A 99 4.30 6.93 -8.72
C PRO A 99 4.26 7.65 -10.08
N LYS A 100 3.22 7.37 -10.86
CA LYS A 100 2.96 8.00 -12.15
C LYS A 100 1.50 8.44 -12.20
N GLU A 101 1.23 9.53 -12.90
CA GLU A 101 -0.10 9.87 -13.36
C GLU A 101 -0.56 8.77 -14.32
N VAL A 102 -1.70 8.13 -14.04
CA VAL A 102 -2.21 7.01 -14.84
C VAL A 102 -3.39 7.45 -15.73
N TYR A 103 -3.82 8.71 -15.57
CA TYR A 103 -4.85 9.37 -16.38
C TYR A 103 -4.29 10.65 -17.01
#